data_AF-A0A9Q4CY70-F1
#
_entry.id   AF-A0A9Q4CY70-F1
#
_cell.length_a   1.000
_cell.length_b   1.000
_cell.length_c   1.000
_cell.angle_alpha   90.00
_cell.angle_beta   90.00
_cell.angle_gamma   90.00
#
_symmetry.space_group_name_H-M   'P 1'
#
loop_
_entity.id
_entity.type
_entity.pdbx_description
1 polymer ?
#
loop_
_entity_poly.entity_id
_entity_poly.type
_entity_poly.pdbx_seq_one_letter_code
_entity_poly.pdbx_strand_id
1 'polypeptide(L)'
;MTDHPTDPAPLPGVLTAPAATGRDLWALAAGAALTAVLLSPVRHYFNGKDKVEEDSFPLSTYPMFSDNRKDRTRIPHVAGFSAHGERIVPHYSHFGAGGLNQVRKQVTRMVRQGRAVEVAQRYADALAAQRVRPAPRGGGPGAVRRRREARIVRVEVVRSRYFFDTYYAGNTSPQVETVHARADVGGTAVAVSQTRADPAQDPQGPPTGPMARSGLGNTPPAPLGRGNTPADYRTEHTVQAEPRAERTEAQEATR
;
A
#
# COMPACT_ATOMS: atom_id res chain seq x y z
N MET A 1 24.97 92.01 -20.55
CA MET A 1 23.81 91.47 -21.28
C MET A 1 24.28 90.17 -21.93
N THR A 2 24.59 89.19 -21.08
CA THR A 2 23.84 87.93 -20.88
C THR A 2 24.12 86.91 -21.98
N ASP A 3 25.23 86.19 -21.81
CA ASP A 3 25.50 84.92 -22.48
C ASP A 3 24.45 83.88 -22.06
N HIS A 4 23.78 83.30 -23.05
CA HIS A 4 22.93 82.13 -22.87
C HIS A 4 23.78 80.86 -22.94
N PRO A 5 23.76 79.96 -21.94
CA PRO A 5 24.38 78.66 -22.10
C PRO A 5 23.59 77.82 -23.10
N THR A 6 24.28 77.33 -24.12
CA THR A 6 23.78 76.41 -25.14
C THR A 6 23.61 75.02 -24.52
N ASP A 7 22.40 74.46 -24.58
CA ASP A 7 22.13 73.08 -24.16
C ASP A 7 22.96 72.08 -24.98
N PRO A 8 23.57 71.06 -24.36
CA PRO A 8 24.28 70.03 -25.10
C PRO A 8 23.28 69.11 -25.84
N ALA A 9 23.51 68.94 -27.14
CA ALA A 9 22.75 68.02 -27.98
C ALA A 9 22.87 66.56 -27.47
N PRO A 10 21.77 65.79 -27.43
CA PRO A 10 21.82 64.40 -26.99
C PRO A 10 22.61 63.52 -27.96
N LEU A 11 23.52 62.70 -27.42
CA LEU A 11 24.34 61.76 -28.17
C LEU A 11 23.48 60.69 -28.88
N PRO A 12 23.73 60.39 -30.17
CA PRO A 12 23.03 59.33 -30.87
C PRO A 12 23.51 57.96 -30.39
N GLY A 13 22.61 57.15 -29.82
CA GLY A 13 22.90 55.75 -29.50
C GLY A 13 22.34 55.22 -28.17
N VAL A 14 21.72 56.05 -27.34
CA VAL A 14 21.01 55.55 -26.15
C VAL A 14 19.65 55.03 -26.60
N LEU A 15 19.54 53.70 -26.79
CA LEU A 15 18.26 53.02 -26.91
C LEU A 15 17.51 53.22 -25.59
N THR A 16 16.57 54.17 -25.55
CA THR A 16 15.63 54.31 -24.44
C THR A 16 14.80 53.04 -24.39
N ALA A 17 14.94 52.28 -23.30
CA ALA A 17 14.11 51.09 -23.09
C ALA A 17 12.63 51.51 -23.15
N PRO A 18 11.76 50.73 -23.85
CA PRO A 18 10.35 51.06 -23.92
C PRO A 18 9.78 51.17 -22.51
N ALA A 19 8.96 52.20 -22.28
CA ALA A 19 8.32 52.40 -20.99
C ALA A 19 7.47 51.17 -20.67
N ALA A 20 7.74 50.55 -19.52
CA ALA A 20 7.00 49.39 -19.06
C ALA A 20 5.51 49.72 -18.98
N THR A 21 4.69 48.97 -19.71
CA THR A 21 3.25 49.18 -19.72
C THR A 21 2.60 48.39 -18.58
N GLY A 22 1.37 48.76 -18.20
CA GLY A 22 0.61 48.01 -17.19
C GLY A 22 0.42 46.54 -17.54
N ARG A 23 0.44 46.19 -18.84
CA ARG A 23 0.37 44.81 -19.34
C ARG A 23 1.63 44.01 -19.02
N ASP A 24 2.81 44.64 -19.06
CA ASP A 24 4.08 44.01 -18.74
C ASP A 24 4.19 43.67 -17.25
N LEU A 25 3.65 44.55 -16.39
CA LEU A 25 3.52 44.30 -14.95
C LEU A 25 2.62 43.09 -14.66
N TRP A 26 1.49 42.96 -15.34
CA TRP A 26 0.60 41.80 -15.19
C TRP A 26 1.24 40.50 -15.71
N ALA A 27 1.96 40.56 -16.83
CA ALA A 27 2.68 39.41 -17.36
C ALA A 27 3.78 38.93 -16.40
N LEU A 28 4.53 39.85 -15.81
CA LEU A 28 5.53 39.55 -14.78
C LEU A 28 4.90 38.97 -13.52
N ALA A 29 3.79 39.54 -13.04
CA ALA A 29 3.08 39.03 -11.87
C ALA A 29 2.54 37.61 -12.11
N ALA A 30 1.95 37.34 -13.28
CA ALA A 30 1.46 36.02 -13.65
C ALA A 30 2.60 35.01 -13.78
N GLY A 31 3.72 35.39 -14.41
CA GLY A 31 4.92 34.56 -14.52
C GLY A 31 5.53 34.23 -13.15
N ALA A 32 5.61 35.22 -12.27
CA ALA A 32 6.10 35.03 -10.90
C ALA A 32 5.17 34.09 -10.10
N ALA A 33 3.85 34.25 -10.21
CA ALA A 33 2.88 33.38 -9.55
C ALA A 33 2.98 31.94 -10.06
N LEU A 34 3.09 31.72 -11.37
CA LEU A 34 3.27 30.39 -11.95
C LEU A 34 4.57 29.74 -11.48
N THR A 35 5.66 30.52 -11.46
CA THR A 35 6.97 30.06 -10.98
C THR A 35 6.92 29.69 -9.50
N ALA A 36 6.22 30.48 -8.67
CA ALA A 36 6.02 30.17 -7.26
C ALA A 36 5.20 28.88 -7.04
N VAL A 37 4.19 28.62 -7.88
CA VAL A 37 3.43 27.36 -7.84
C VAL A 37 4.31 26.17 -8.23
N LEU A 38 5.12 26.29 -9.29
CA LEU A 38 6.04 25.24 -9.74
C LEU A 38 7.15 24.95 -8.71
N LEU A 39 7.65 25.98 -8.02
CA LEU A 39 8.70 25.86 -7.00
C LEU A 39 8.17 25.56 -5.59
N SER A 40 6.86 25.61 -5.36
CA SER A 40 6.23 25.30 -4.07
C SER A 40 6.72 24.00 -3.41
N PRO A 41 6.93 22.88 -4.15
CA PRO A 41 7.43 21.65 -3.58
C PRO A 41 8.87 21.75 -3.03
N VAL A 42 9.69 22.66 -3.57
CA VAL A 42 11.10 22.84 -3.16
C VAL A 42 11.19 23.38 -1.73
N ARG A 43 10.19 24.16 -1.27
CA ARG A 43 10.11 24.64 0.12
C ARG A 43 10.15 23.50 1.14
N HIS A 44 9.68 22.30 0.78
CA HIS A 44 9.74 21.14 1.67
C HIS A 44 11.16 20.64 1.96
N TYR A 45 12.18 21.08 1.21
CA TYR A 45 13.59 20.71 1.41
C TYR A 45 14.36 21.72 2.26
N PHE A 46 13.89 22.96 2.38
CA PHE A 46 14.56 24.02 3.17
C PHE A 46 14.04 24.16 4.61
N ASN A 47 13.04 23.37 5.02
CA ASN A 47 12.42 23.45 6.35
C ASN A 47 13.24 22.74 7.46
N GLY A 48 14.56 22.62 7.33
CA GLY A 48 15.47 22.15 8.40
C GLY A 48 15.26 20.70 8.85
N LYS A 49 14.59 19.87 8.05
CA LYS A 49 14.56 18.42 8.23
C LYS A 49 15.38 17.83 7.11
N ASP A 50 16.48 17.17 7.43
CA ASP A 50 17.36 16.49 6.48
C ASP A 50 16.64 15.28 5.89
N LYS A 51 15.67 15.54 5.01
CA LYS A 51 14.91 14.53 4.28
C LYS A 51 15.80 13.64 3.43
N VAL A 52 17.00 14.10 3.08
CA VAL A 52 18.01 13.32 2.35
C VAL A 52 18.57 12.19 3.21
N GLU A 53 18.56 12.34 4.54
CA GLU A 53 19.03 11.33 5.49
C GLU A 53 17.89 10.43 5.99
N GLU A 54 16.65 10.95 6.01
CA GLU A 54 15.44 10.22 6.42
C GLU A 54 14.79 9.41 5.28
N ASP A 55 14.79 9.93 4.05
CA ASP A 55 14.19 9.27 2.88
C ASP A 55 15.26 8.49 2.10
N SER A 56 15.01 7.21 1.83
CA SER A 56 16.00 6.33 1.17
C SER A 56 16.29 6.69 -0.30
N PHE A 57 15.63 7.71 -0.86
CA PHE A 57 15.85 8.19 -2.22
C PHE A 57 15.76 9.72 -2.30
N PRO A 58 16.80 10.41 -2.81
CA PRO A 58 16.74 11.85 -3.03
C PRO A 58 15.63 12.16 -4.06
N LEU A 59 14.79 13.16 -3.74
CA LEU A 59 13.67 13.65 -4.55
C LEU A 59 12.43 12.74 -4.64
N SER A 60 12.40 11.56 -4.00
CA SER A 60 11.20 10.73 -4.02
C SER A 60 10.17 11.24 -2.99
N THR A 61 9.35 12.21 -3.39
CA THR A 61 8.06 12.49 -2.72
C THR A 61 7.04 11.38 -3.00
N TYR A 62 7.51 10.12 -3.09
CA TYR A 62 6.68 8.97 -3.36
C TYR A 62 6.39 8.28 -2.02
N PRO A 63 5.11 8.08 -1.65
CA PRO A 63 4.71 7.65 -0.31
C PRO A 63 5.20 6.26 0.13
N MET A 64 5.90 5.52 -0.75
CA MET A 64 6.53 4.24 -0.40
C MET A 64 7.93 4.39 0.22
N PHE A 65 8.58 5.55 0.05
CA PHE A 65 9.99 5.76 0.42
C PHE A 65 10.24 6.94 1.37
N SER A 66 9.19 7.66 1.76
CA SER A 66 9.34 8.75 2.71
C SER A 66 9.10 8.32 4.15
N ASP A 67 9.88 8.87 5.08
CA ASP A 67 9.73 8.65 6.53
C ASP A 67 8.38 9.20 7.04
N ASN A 68 7.74 10.08 6.27
CA ASN A 68 6.37 10.55 6.48
C ASN A 68 5.28 9.51 6.12
N ARG A 69 5.63 8.24 5.87
CA ARG A 69 4.64 7.17 5.76
C ARG A 69 3.91 7.04 7.10
N LYS A 70 2.57 6.89 7.05
CA LYS A 70 1.82 6.54 8.27
C LYS A 70 2.39 5.23 8.81
N ASP A 71 2.70 5.17 10.10
CA ASP A 71 3.21 3.99 10.80
C ASP A 71 2.24 2.79 10.77
N ARG A 72 0.95 3.08 10.63
CA ARG A 72 -0.14 2.12 10.79
C ARG A 72 -1.24 2.25 9.75
N THR A 73 -1.95 1.15 9.55
CA THR A 73 -3.18 1.11 8.74
C THR A 73 -4.31 0.39 9.47
N ARG A 74 -5.55 0.76 9.14
CA ARG A 74 -6.77 0.09 9.63
C ARG A 74 -7.55 -0.45 8.45
N ILE A 75 -7.74 -1.77 8.41
CA ILE A 75 -8.34 -2.46 7.27
C ILE A 75 -9.58 -3.23 7.74
N PRO A 76 -10.78 -2.76 7.37
CA PRO A 76 -11.99 -3.57 7.46
C PRO A 76 -11.92 -4.75 6.48
N HIS A 77 -12.10 -5.96 6.98
CA HIS A 77 -12.11 -7.17 6.17
C HIS A 77 -12.92 -8.28 6.86
N VAL A 78 -13.04 -9.41 6.18
CA VAL A 78 -13.73 -10.60 6.71
C VAL A 78 -12.69 -11.64 7.08
N ALA A 79 -12.82 -12.19 8.28
CA ALA A 79 -12.03 -13.30 8.78
C ALA A 79 -12.94 -14.52 8.98
N GLY A 80 -12.56 -15.66 8.44
CA GLY A 80 -13.18 -16.95 8.71
C GLY A 80 -12.42 -17.68 9.81
N PHE A 81 -13.13 -18.50 10.57
CA PHE A 81 -12.57 -19.35 11.61
C PHE A 81 -13.01 -20.79 11.41
N SER A 82 -12.07 -21.72 11.54
CA SER A 82 -12.37 -23.16 11.57
C SER A 82 -12.95 -23.58 12.93
N ALA A 83 -13.45 -24.81 13.03
CA ALA A 83 -13.92 -25.37 14.29
C ALA A 83 -12.84 -25.40 15.38
N HIS A 84 -11.56 -25.47 14.98
CA HIS A 84 -10.41 -25.46 15.89
C HIS A 84 -9.90 -24.03 16.19
N GLY A 85 -10.60 -22.99 15.72
CA GLY A 85 -10.20 -21.59 15.89
C GLY A 85 -9.12 -21.11 14.92
N GLU A 86 -8.73 -21.91 13.92
CA GLU A 86 -7.76 -21.51 12.90
C GLU A 86 -8.34 -20.36 12.06
N ARG A 87 -7.57 -19.27 11.91
CA ARG A 87 -7.96 -18.15 11.06
C ARG A 87 -7.73 -18.45 9.58
N ILE A 88 -8.78 -18.28 8.79
CA ILE A 88 -8.79 -18.51 7.34
C ILE A 88 -9.41 -17.29 6.68
N VAL A 89 -8.68 -16.62 5.79
CA VAL A 89 -9.21 -15.47 5.05
C VAL A 89 -10.04 -15.99 3.87
N PRO A 90 -11.39 -15.80 3.86
CA PRO A 90 -12.22 -16.26 2.77
C PRO A 90 -11.95 -15.45 1.49
N HIS A 91 -12.04 -16.10 0.33
CA HIS A 91 -11.89 -15.43 -0.95
C HIS A 91 -12.96 -14.35 -1.15
N TYR A 92 -12.58 -13.24 -1.78
CA TYR A 92 -13.45 -12.10 -2.04
C TYR A 92 -14.69 -12.44 -2.88
N SER A 93 -14.62 -13.51 -3.69
CA SER A 93 -15.71 -13.94 -4.56
C SER A 93 -16.97 -14.37 -3.79
N HIS A 94 -16.85 -14.67 -2.49
CA HIS A 94 -18.00 -14.98 -1.63
C HIS A 94 -18.92 -13.77 -1.41
N PHE A 95 -18.42 -12.56 -1.63
CA PHE A 95 -19.21 -11.33 -1.48
C PHE A 95 -19.72 -10.76 -2.80
N GLY A 96 -18.96 -10.92 -3.89
CA GLY A 96 -19.32 -10.38 -5.19
C GLY A 96 -18.40 -10.85 -6.31
N ALA A 97 -18.88 -10.72 -7.55
CA ALA A 97 -18.19 -11.20 -8.76
C ALA A 97 -17.12 -10.23 -9.33
N GLY A 98 -16.96 -9.05 -8.74
CA GLY A 98 -15.96 -8.06 -9.18
C GLY A 98 -14.53 -8.44 -8.82
N GLY A 99 -13.55 -7.65 -9.28
CA GLY A 99 -12.14 -7.86 -8.92
C GLY A 99 -11.87 -7.66 -7.43
N LEU A 100 -10.79 -8.27 -6.90
CA LEU A 100 -10.40 -8.21 -5.48
C LEU A 100 -10.46 -6.78 -4.90
N ASN A 101 -9.86 -5.81 -5.59
CA ASN A 101 -9.81 -4.43 -5.12
C ASN A 101 -11.19 -3.75 -5.11
N GLN A 102 -12.06 -4.09 -6.05
CA GLN A 102 -13.44 -3.58 -6.10
C GLN A 102 -14.23 -4.13 -4.92
N VAL A 103 -14.22 -5.45 -4.72
CA VAL A 103 -14.91 -6.10 -3.60
C VAL A 103 -14.38 -5.60 -2.26
N ARG A 104 -13.05 -5.45 -2.11
CA ARG A 104 -12.45 -4.90 -0.88
C ARG A 104 -12.96 -3.49 -0.58
N LYS A 105 -13.04 -2.62 -1.59
CA LYS A 105 -13.60 -1.26 -1.45
C LYS A 105 -15.09 -1.29 -1.09
N GLN A 106 -15.87 -2.19 -1.69
CA GLN A 106 -17.29 -2.36 -1.38
C GLN A 106 -17.51 -2.80 0.07
N VAL A 107 -16.81 -3.83 0.53
CA VAL A 107 -16.84 -4.30 1.92
C VAL A 107 -16.43 -3.17 2.87
N THR A 108 -15.32 -2.50 2.59
CA THR A 108 -14.83 -1.37 3.40
C THR A 108 -15.89 -0.29 3.54
N ARG A 109 -16.52 0.10 2.43
CA ARG A 109 -17.59 1.11 2.42
C ARG A 109 -18.80 0.64 3.23
N MET A 110 -19.25 -0.58 3.07
CA MET A 110 -20.41 -1.11 3.81
C MET A 110 -20.16 -1.17 5.32
N VAL A 111 -18.97 -1.62 5.75
CA VAL A 111 -18.60 -1.62 7.17
C VAL A 111 -18.59 -0.19 7.74
N ARG A 112 -18.06 0.77 6.99
CA ARG A 112 -18.08 2.20 7.40
C ARG A 112 -19.50 2.77 7.50
N GLN A 113 -20.44 2.24 6.72
CA GLN A 113 -21.85 2.61 6.74
C GLN A 113 -22.66 1.85 7.81
N GLY A 114 -22.00 1.09 8.71
CA GLY A 114 -22.69 0.29 9.74
C GLY A 114 -23.33 -0.99 9.23
N ARG A 115 -23.13 -1.35 7.96
CA ARG A 115 -23.74 -2.51 7.30
C ARG A 115 -22.90 -3.79 7.44
N ALA A 116 -22.20 -3.95 8.56
CA ALA A 116 -21.32 -5.09 8.80
C ALA A 116 -22.08 -6.42 8.89
N VAL A 117 -23.29 -6.40 9.45
CA VAL A 117 -24.16 -7.59 9.55
C VAL A 117 -24.51 -8.13 8.16
N GLU A 118 -24.87 -7.26 7.22
CA GLU A 118 -25.15 -7.67 5.84
C GLU A 118 -23.92 -8.27 5.15
N VAL A 119 -22.73 -7.74 5.42
CA VAL A 119 -21.49 -8.32 4.90
C VAL A 119 -21.26 -9.71 5.48
N ALA A 120 -21.40 -9.87 6.80
CA ALA A 120 -21.24 -11.17 7.46
C ALA A 120 -22.23 -12.20 6.91
N GLN A 121 -23.50 -11.82 6.76
CA GLN A 121 -24.55 -12.70 6.24
C GLN A 121 -24.22 -13.20 4.83
N ARG A 122 -23.85 -12.30 3.91
CA ARG A 122 -23.51 -12.69 2.53
C ARG A 122 -22.36 -13.68 2.46
N TYR A 123 -21.30 -13.47 3.26
CA TYR A 123 -20.19 -14.42 3.32
C TYR A 123 -20.63 -15.77 3.91
N ALA A 124 -21.43 -15.77 4.98
CA ALA A 124 -21.94 -16.98 5.60
C ALA A 124 -22.80 -17.80 4.63
N ASP A 125 -23.71 -17.14 3.90
CA ASP A 125 -24.59 -17.77 2.92
C ASP A 125 -23.80 -18.33 1.74
N ALA A 126 -22.85 -17.56 1.21
CA ALA A 126 -22.01 -18.00 0.09
C ALA A 126 -21.14 -19.22 0.46
N LEU A 127 -20.55 -19.21 1.66
CA LEU A 127 -19.79 -20.35 2.18
C LEU A 127 -20.69 -21.58 2.42
N ALA A 128 -21.92 -21.37 2.92
CA ALA A 128 -22.89 -22.45 3.10
C ALA A 128 -23.28 -23.06 1.75
N ALA A 129 -23.60 -22.24 0.76
CA ALA A 129 -23.92 -22.68 -0.60
C ALA A 129 -22.74 -23.42 -1.26
N GLN A 130 -21.50 -23.03 -0.97
CA GLN A 130 -20.32 -23.71 -1.47
C GLN A 130 -20.16 -25.12 -0.87
N ARG A 131 -20.53 -25.35 0.39
CA ARG A 131 -20.42 -26.66 1.04
C ARG A 131 -21.31 -27.73 0.40
N VAL A 132 -22.43 -27.32 -0.21
CA VAL A 132 -23.33 -28.23 -0.93
C VAL A 132 -22.69 -28.72 -2.24
N ARG A 133 -21.69 -28.00 -2.77
CA ARG A 133 -21.02 -28.38 -4.02
C ARG A 133 -19.98 -29.46 -3.77
N PRO A 134 -19.77 -30.39 -4.73
CA PRO A 134 -18.72 -31.39 -4.63
C PRO A 134 -17.35 -30.74 -4.38
N ALA A 135 -16.57 -31.32 -3.47
CA ALA A 135 -15.22 -30.85 -3.21
C ALA A 135 -14.38 -30.87 -4.50
N PRO A 136 -13.66 -29.78 -4.82
CA PRO A 136 -12.85 -29.74 -6.02
C PRO A 136 -11.75 -30.81 -5.97
N ARG A 137 -11.76 -31.66 -7.00
CA ARG A 137 -10.73 -32.69 -7.22
C ARG A 137 -9.48 -32.04 -7.81
N GLY A 138 -8.30 -32.48 -7.38
CA GLY A 138 -7.00 -31.99 -7.88
C GLY A 138 -6.21 -31.12 -6.90
N GLY A 139 -4.93 -30.90 -7.26
CA GLY A 139 -3.93 -30.21 -6.44
C GLY A 139 -3.75 -28.73 -6.73
N GLY A 140 -4.48 -28.15 -7.68
CA GLY A 140 -4.30 -26.75 -8.08
C GLY A 140 -4.56 -25.75 -6.94
N PRO A 141 -3.96 -24.54 -6.97
CA PRO A 141 -4.08 -23.55 -5.89
C PRO A 141 -5.53 -23.17 -5.55
N GLY A 142 -6.42 -23.14 -6.56
CA GLY A 142 -7.85 -22.91 -6.36
C GLY A 142 -8.54 -24.04 -5.59
N ALA A 143 -8.17 -25.30 -5.86
CA ALA A 143 -8.74 -26.47 -5.18
C ALA A 143 -8.27 -26.55 -3.71
N VAL A 144 -6.99 -26.29 -3.46
CA VAL A 144 -6.42 -26.21 -2.10
C VAL A 144 -7.14 -25.14 -1.28
N ARG A 145 -7.29 -23.94 -1.84
CA ARG A 145 -7.99 -22.83 -1.18
C ARG A 145 -9.45 -23.19 -0.84
N ARG A 146 -10.21 -23.69 -1.82
CA ARG A 146 -11.61 -24.08 -1.60
C ARG A 146 -11.76 -25.15 -0.52
N ARG A 147 -10.84 -26.12 -0.44
CA ARG A 147 -10.83 -27.11 0.65
C ARG A 147 -10.55 -26.49 2.00
N ARG A 148 -9.64 -25.50 2.06
CA ARG A 148 -9.38 -24.74 3.30
C ARG A 148 -10.59 -23.92 3.72
N GLU A 149 -11.21 -23.22 2.78
CA GLU A 149 -12.43 -22.43 3.03
C GLU A 149 -13.62 -23.27 3.47
N ALA A 150 -13.76 -24.51 2.99
CA ALA A 150 -14.81 -25.42 3.44
C ALA A 150 -14.77 -25.71 4.96
N ARG A 151 -13.59 -25.57 5.59
CA ARG A 151 -13.40 -25.73 7.04
C ARG A 151 -13.88 -24.53 7.86
N ILE A 152 -14.15 -23.38 7.24
CA ILE A 152 -14.65 -22.19 7.92
C ILE A 152 -16.04 -22.51 8.47
N VAL A 153 -16.24 -22.42 9.79
CA VAL A 153 -17.53 -22.61 10.46
C VAL A 153 -18.15 -21.30 10.90
N ARG A 154 -17.34 -20.25 11.08
CA ARG A 154 -17.77 -18.92 11.49
C ARG A 154 -17.06 -17.85 10.70
N VAL A 155 -17.77 -16.79 10.34
CA VAL A 155 -17.21 -15.57 9.75
C VAL A 155 -17.40 -14.39 10.67
N GLU A 156 -16.42 -13.51 10.67
CA GLU A 156 -16.42 -12.27 11.44
C GLU A 156 -16.00 -11.11 10.54
N VAL A 157 -16.75 -10.01 10.64
CA VAL A 157 -16.40 -8.76 9.97
C VAL A 157 -15.61 -7.92 10.95
N VAL A 158 -14.32 -7.79 10.69
CA VAL A 158 -13.36 -7.17 11.60
C VAL A 158 -12.77 -5.91 11.00
N ARG A 159 -12.37 -4.98 11.85
CA ARG A 159 -11.52 -3.85 11.52
C ARG A 159 -10.21 -4.01 12.27
N SER A 160 -9.17 -4.31 11.51
CA SER A 160 -7.90 -4.71 12.09
C SER A 160 -6.86 -3.63 11.88
N ARG A 161 -6.04 -3.39 12.91
CA ARG A 161 -4.94 -2.44 12.90
C ARG A 161 -3.62 -3.18 12.74
N TYR A 162 -2.81 -2.73 11.79
CA TYR A 162 -1.48 -3.25 11.52
C TYR A 162 -0.46 -2.12 11.57
N PHE A 163 0.72 -2.41 12.10
CA PHE A 163 1.91 -1.57 12.01
C PHE A 163 2.78 -2.07 10.87
N PHE A 164 3.24 -1.16 10.01
CA PHE A 164 3.99 -1.58 8.83
C PHE A 164 5.32 -2.25 9.17
N ASP A 165 6.07 -1.70 10.13
CA ASP A 165 7.37 -2.25 10.50
C ASP A 165 7.23 -3.68 11.05
N THR A 166 6.25 -3.91 11.94
CA THR A 166 5.93 -5.26 12.47
C THR A 166 5.44 -6.21 11.39
N TYR A 167 4.59 -5.73 10.48
CA TYR A 167 4.02 -6.53 9.40
C TYR A 167 5.08 -6.97 8.39
N TYR A 168 5.92 -6.04 7.93
CA TYR A 168 6.98 -6.33 6.97
C TYR A 168 8.17 -7.06 7.60
N ALA A 169 8.34 -7.02 8.93
CA ALA A 169 9.26 -7.88 9.67
C ALA A 169 8.77 -9.34 9.81
N GLY A 170 7.58 -9.68 9.27
CA GLY A 170 7.07 -11.05 9.19
C GLY A 170 5.92 -11.35 10.16
N ASN A 171 5.61 -10.47 11.10
CA ASN A 171 4.45 -10.65 11.97
C ASN A 171 3.19 -10.07 11.31
N THR A 172 2.49 -10.93 10.57
CA THR A 172 1.26 -10.55 9.85
C THR A 172 0.00 -10.54 10.72
N SER A 173 0.12 -10.73 12.03
CA SER A 173 -1.02 -10.70 12.95
C SER A 173 -1.45 -9.26 13.22
N PRO A 174 -2.77 -9.03 13.34
CA PRO A 174 -3.29 -7.72 13.69
C PRO A 174 -3.11 -7.45 15.18
N GLN A 175 -2.61 -6.27 15.49
CA GLN A 175 -2.36 -5.84 16.87
C GLN A 175 -3.67 -5.57 17.62
N VAL A 176 -4.63 -4.94 16.96
CA VAL A 176 -5.96 -4.68 17.51
C VAL A 176 -7.00 -4.97 16.46
N GLU A 177 -8.04 -5.68 16.83
CA GLU A 177 -9.20 -5.97 15.99
C GLU A 177 -10.49 -5.59 16.68
N THR A 178 -11.32 -4.80 16.01
CA THR A 178 -12.71 -4.61 16.41
C THR A 178 -13.60 -5.48 15.53
N VAL A 179 -14.37 -6.37 16.14
CA VAL A 179 -15.39 -7.19 15.50
C VAL A 179 -16.68 -6.39 15.46
N HIS A 180 -17.24 -6.21 14.27
CA HIS A 180 -18.49 -5.47 14.03
C HIS A 180 -19.69 -6.40 13.84
N ALA A 181 -19.45 -7.60 13.33
CA ALA A 181 -20.49 -8.61 13.14
C ALA A 181 -19.88 -10.00 13.11
N ARG A 182 -20.69 -11.01 13.50
CA ARG A 182 -20.35 -12.43 13.36
C ARG A 182 -21.52 -13.19 12.74
N ALA A 183 -21.22 -14.26 12.03
CA ALA A 183 -22.21 -15.21 11.55
C ALA A 183 -21.61 -16.62 11.51
N ASP A 184 -22.35 -17.61 12.00
CA ASP A 184 -22.01 -19.01 11.75
C ASP A 184 -22.41 -19.36 10.30
N VAL A 185 -21.66 -20.24 9.64
CA VAL A 185 -21.92 -20.58 8.23
C VAL A 185 -23.26 -21.30 8.11
N GLY A 186 -24.20 -20.68 7.39
CA GLY A 186 -25.60 -21.13 7.28
C GLY A 186 -26.52 -20.65 8.41
N GLY A 187 -26.01 -19.82 9.33
CA GLY A 187 -26.78 -19.19 10.39
C GLY A 187 -27.10 -17.71 10.10
N THR A 188 -27.65 -17.04 11.11
CA THR A 188 -27.98 -15.61 11.05
C THR A 188 -26.85 -14.76 11.60
N ALA A 189 -26.51 -13.70 10.88
CA ALA A 189 -25.53 -12.72 11.30
C ALA A 189 -26.06 -11.85 12.45
N VAL A 190 -25.19 -11.57 13.42
CA VAL A 190 -25.49 -10.68 14.54
C VAL A 190 -24.44 -9.58 14.64
N ALA A 191 -24.88 -8.39 15.02
CA ALA A 191 -23.99 -7.29 15.34
C ALA A 191 -23.19 -7.61 16.60
N VAL A 192 -21.91 -7.26 16.59
CA VAL A 192 -21.01 -7.44 17.73
C VAL A 192 -20.20 -6.15 17.88
N SER A 193 -19.81 -5.80 19.10
CA SER A 193 -18.87 -4.73 19.36
C SER A 193 -17.81 -5.24 20.34
N GLN A 194 -16.94 -6.13 19.85
CA GLN A 194 -15.88 -6.73 20.64
C GLN A 194 -14.53 -6.25 20.11
N THR A 195 -13.68 -5.73 20.98
CA THR A 195 -12.29 -5.41 20.64
C THR A 195 -11.37 -6.46 21.22
N ARG A 196 -10.45 -6.97 20.40
CA ARG A 196 -9.39 -7.91 20.76
C ARG A 196 -8.06 -7.24 20.50
N ALA A 197 -7.13 -7.37 21.43
CA ALA A 197 -5.75 -6.95 21.25
C ALA A 197 -4.85 -8.17 21.33
N ASP A 198 -3.78 -8.19 20.53
CA ASP A 198 -2.70 -9.16 20.70
C ASP A 198 -1.83 -8.69 21.89
N PRO A 199 -1.81 -9.41 23.02
CA PRO A 199 -1.03 -9.00 24.19
C PRO A 199 0.48 -9.05 23.93
N ALA A 200 0.93 -9.78 22.91
CA ALA A 200 2.35 -9.86 22.54
C ALA A 200 2.84 -8.63 21.75
N GLN A 201 1.93 -7.77 21.30
CA GLN A 201 2.26 -6.56 20.55
C GLN A 201 1.91 -5.31 21.37
N ASP A 202 2.88 -4.40 21.58
CA ASP A 202 2.63 -3.12 22.25
C ASP A 202 1.52 -2.36 21.51
N PRO A 203 0.39 -2.00 22.14
CA PRO A 203 -0.74 -1.32 21.51
C PRO A 203 -0.41 0.06 20.91
N GLN A 204 0.71 0.68 21.27
CA GLN A 204 1.18 1.94 20.67
C GLN A 204 2.05 1.70 19.43
N GLY A 205 2.46 0.46 19.18
CA GLY A 205 3.41 0.09 18.12
C GLY A 205 4.86 0.21 18.60
N PRO A 206 5.84 -0.26 17.80
CA PRO A 206 7.25 0.00 18.10
C PRO A 206 7.49 1.52 18.21
N PRO A 207 8.44 1.97 19.03
CA PRO A 207 8.76 3.39 19.16
C PRO A 207 9.07 3.95 17.78
N THR A 208 8.29 4.94 17.35
CA THR A 208 8.43 5.60 16.05
C THR A 208 9.16 6.93 16.27
N GLY A 209 10.38 7.04 15.73
CA GLY A 209 11.21 8.24 15.83
C GLY A 209 12.71 7.94 15.69
N PRO A 210 13.56 8.97 15.50
CA PRO A 210 15.00 8.82 15.24
C PRO A 210 15.74 8.10 16.40
N MET A 211 15.20 8.12 17.61
CA MET A 211 15.79 7.46 18.78
C MET A 211 15.51 5.95 18.90
N ALA A 212 14.61 5.38 18.08
CA ALA A 212 14.44 3.93 18.03
C ALA A 212 15.49 3.23 17.14
N ARG A 213 16.13 3.98 16.23
CA ARG A 213 17.18 3.48 15.33
C ARG A 213 18.60 3.52 15.92
N SER A 214 18.80 4.16 17.09
CA SER A 214 20.14 4.38 17.66
C SER A 214 20.61 3.33 18.67
N GLY A 215 19.73 2.44 19.16
CA GLY A 215 20.10 1.40 20.13
C GLY A 215 20.37 0.01 19.54
N LEU A 216 19.85 -0.26 18.35
CA LEU A 216 20.08 -1.49 17.59
C LEU A 216 20.53 -1.06 16.21
N GLY A 217 21.85 -1.10 16.00
CA GLY A 217 22.47 -0.72 14.74
C GLY A 217 21.73 -1.31 13.55
N ASN A 218 21.64 -0.53 12.48
CA ASN A 218 21.09 -0.87 11.18
C ASN A 218 21.73 -2.15 10.61
N THR A 219 21.35 -3.29 11.16
CA THR A 219 21.72 -4.60 10.67
C THR A 219 20.46 -5.13 10.04
N PRO A 220 20.31 -5.09 8.71
CA PRO A 220 19.22 -5.81 8.07
C PRO A 220 19.25 -7.27 8.57
N PRO A 221 18.08 -7.92 8.75
CA PRO A 221 18.06 -9.33 9.12
C PRO A 221 18.94 -10.09 8.13
N ALA A 222 19.90 -10.86 8.65
CA ALA A 222 20.82 -11.61 7.83
C ALA A 222 20.01 -12.47 6.84
N PRO A 223 20.37 -12.50 5.54
CA PRO A 223 19.71 -13.39 4.59
C PRO A 223 19.80 -14.82 5.13
N LEU A 224 18.70 -15.56 5.03
CA LEU A 224 18.70 -17.00 5.27
C LEU A 224 19.49 -17.66 4.13
N GLY A 225 20.82 -17.68 4.24
CA GLY A 225 21.71 -18.28 3.25
C GLY A 225 22.94 -17.43 2.94
N ARG A 226 24.11 -18.07 2.84
CA ARG A 226 25.35 -17.44 2.38
C ARG A 226 25.31 -17.31 0.85
N GLY A 227 24.68 -16.25 0.35
CA GLY A 227 24.68 -15.91 -1.07
C GLY A 227 23.57 -14.92 -1.36
N ASN A 228 23.89 -13.80 -2.01
CA ASN A 228 22.89 -12.88 -2.56
C ASN A 228 22.76 -13.18 -4.05
N THR A 229 22.19 -14.32 -4.39
CA THR A 229 21.95 -14.70 -5.79
C THR A 229 20.45 -14.55 -6.09
N PRO A 230 20.04 -14.15 -7.31
CA PRO A 230 18.62 -14.06 -7.69
C PRO A 230 17.81 -15.36 -7.46
N ALA A 231 18.48 -16.50 -7.28
CA ALA A 231 17.90 -17.78 -6.93
C ALA A 231 17.40 -17.89 -5.47
N ASP A 232 17.83 -16.99 -4.58
CA ASP A 232 17.49 -17.01 -3.14
C ASP A 232 16.12 -16.38 -2.83
N TYR A 233 15.51 -15.72 -3.82
CA TYR A 233 14.16 -15.16 -3.74
C TYR A 233 13.14 -16.13 -4.33
N ARG A 234 12.78 -17.19 -3.61
CA ARG A 234 11.67 -18.07 -4.02
C ARG A 234 10.35 -17.48 -3.56
N THR A 235 9.71 -16.66 -4.38
CA THR A 235 8.28 -16.33 -4.22
C THR A 235 7.46 -17.60 -4.49
N GLU A 236 6.79 -18.14 -3.48
CA GLU A 236 6.02 -19.39 -3.57
C GLU A 236 4.81 -19.38 -4.54
N HIS A 237 4.66 -18.37 -5.40
CA HIS A 237 3.52 -18.22 -6.31
C HIS A 237 3.89 -17.79 -7.74
N THR A 238 4.99 -18.31 -8.30
CA THR A 238 5.20 -18.27 -9.75
C THR A 238 5.02 -19.67 -10.32
N VAL A 239 3.96 -19.84 -11.10
CA VAL A 239 3.74 -21.02 -11.95
C VAL A 239 4.94 -21.12 -12.91
N GLN A 240 5.79 -22.13 -12.73
CA GLN A 240 6.82 -22.45 -13.71
C GLN A 240 6.14 -22.88 -15.01
N ALA A 241 6.25 -22.06 -16.05
CA ALA A 241 6.22 -22.56 -17.41
C ALA A 241 7.54 -23.31 -17.63
N GLU A 242 7.48 -24.62 -17.90
CA GLU A 242 8.66 -25.40 -18.23
C GLU A 242 9.35 -24.86 -19.49
N PRO A 243 10.68 -24.70 -19.49
CA PRO A 243 11.42 -24.43 -20.71
C PRO A 243 11.50 -25.70 -21.56
N ARG A 244 11.05 -25.57 -22.80
CA ARG A 244 11.21 -26.51 -23.91
C ARG A 244 12.69 -26.90 -24.01
N ALA A 245 12.98 -28.18 -23.81
CA ALA A 245 14.32 -28.74 -23.95
C ALA A 245 14.89 -28.46 -25.35
N GLU A 246 16.03 -27.78 -25.38
CA GLU A 246 16.92 -27.73 -26.54
C GLU A 246 17.45 -29.14 -26.79
N ARG A 247 17.23 -29.63 -28.02
CA ARG A 247 17.87 -30.84 -28.51
C ARG A 247 19.35 -30.54 -28.74
N THR A 248 20.21 -31.23 -28.00
CA THR A 248 21.64 -31.34 -28.29
C THR A 248 21.82 -32.19 -29.54
N GLU A 249 22.47 -31.64 -30.56
CA GLU A 249 23.09 -32.39 -31.65
C GLU A 249 24.41 -33.00 -31.16
N ALA A 250 24.59 -34.31 -31.35
CA ALA A 250 25.89 -34.90 -31.73
C ALA A 250 25.75 -36.36 -32.21
N GLN A 251 26.08 -36.54 -33.49
CA GLN A 251 26.91 -37.61 -34.08
C GLN A 251 26.44 -39.08 -34.10
N GLU A 252 26.26 -39.62 -35.32
CA GLU A 252 27.00 -40.74 -35.95
C GLU A 252 26.21 -41.19 -37.20
N ALA A 253 26.71 -40.98 -38.42
CA ALA A 253 27.61 -41.85 -39.17
C ALA A 253 27.02 -43.25 -39.46
N THR A 254 26.97 -43.61 -40.76
CA THR A 254 26.72 -44.97 -41.32
C THR A 254 25.23 -45.35 -41.40
N ARG A 255 24.57 -45.58 -42.54
CA ARG A 255 24.95 -46.21 -43.82
C ARG A 255 23.91 -45.84 -44.87
#